data_AF-A0A0M8U5L5-F1
#
_entry.id   AF-A0A0M8U5L5-F1
#
_cell.length_a   1.000
_cell.length_b   1.000
_cell.length_c   1.000
_cell.angle_alpha   90.00
_cell.angle_beta   90.00
_cell.angle_gamma   90.00
#
_symmetry.space_group_name_H-M   'P 1'
#
loop_
_entity.id
_entity.type
_entity.pdbx_description
1 polymer ?
#
loop_
_entity_poly.entity_id
_entity_poly.type
_entity_poly.pdbx_seq_one_letter_code
_entity_poly.pdbx_strand_id
1 'polypeptide(L)'
;MLDARALRGLAHPLRMQLLADLRRKGPATASQLAERFGESSGSTSYHLRQLAAHGFVEDAVGHGKGRERWWRAAHEGTGFDGSLIHDADPATSSAAAVFLQAVATNHTQEVSAWISEAQTRLGRWEPGADLSDFTLRLTPGQSEEMVGRLHDVINTYRDLPEAEDTRTVRIHTHVLPRSTSE
;
A
#
# COMPACT_ATOMS: atom_id res chain seq x y z
N MET A 1 -3.42 -3.50 -10.66
CA MET A 1 -3.18 -4.88 -10.17
C MET A 1 -1.71 -5.20 -10.44
N LEU A 2 -1.03 -5.89 -9.53
CA LEU A 2 0.37 -6.31 -9.70
C LEU A 2 0.44 -7.50 -10.63
N ASP A 3 1.37 -7.47 -11.57
CA ASP A 3 1.83 -8.65 -12.32
C ASP A 3 3.21 -9.08 -11.82
N ALA A 4 3.71 -10.23 -12.31
CA ALA A 4 5.01 -10.77 -11.93
C ALA A 4 6.17 -9.79 -12.17
N ARG A 5 6.11 -8.99 -13.24
CA ARG A 5 7.15 -8.01 -13.59
C ARG A 5 7.16 -6.85 -12.60
N ALA A 6 5.99 -6.26 -12.34
CA ALA A 6 5.81 -5.17 -11.39
C ALA A 6 6.18 -5.60 -9.97
N LEU A 7 5.82 -6.83 -9.59
CA LEU A 7 6.14 -7.40 -8.29
C LEU A 7 7.66 -7.48 -8.04
N ARG A 8 8.45 -7.95 -9.02
CA ARG A 8 9.92 -7.92 -8.94
C ARG A 8 10.48 -6.49 -8.80
N GLY A 9 9.81 -5.53 -9.43
CA GLY A 9 10.07 -4.11 -9.32
C GLY A 9 9.75 -3.50 -7.95
N LEU A 10 8.94 -4.17 -7.13
CA LEU A 10 8.48 -3.68 -5.83
C LEU A 10 9.06 -4.45 -4.63
N ALA A 11 9.37 -5.74 -4.78
CA ALA A 11 9.80 -6.67 -3.73
C ALA A 11 11.21 -6.39 -3.18
N HIS A 12 11.44 -5.16 -2.70
CA HIS A 12 12.58 -4.74 -1.91
C HIS A 12 12.06 -3.86 -0.76
N PRO A 13 12.49 -4.09 0.50
CA PRO A 13 11.96 -3.37 1.66
C PRO A 13 11.94 -1.85 1.49
N LEU A 14 13.07 -1.27 1.08
CA LEU A 14 13.16 0.18 0.86
C LEU A 14 12.23 0.68 -0.25
N ARG A 15 12.01 -0.08 -1.33
CA ARG A 15 11.08 0.35 -2.40
C ARG A 15 9.64 0.42 -1.90
N MET A 16 9.24 -0.54 -1.07
CA MET A 16 7.91 -0.54 -0.46
C MET A 16 7.74 0.63 0.52
N GLN A 17 8.77 0.93 1.32
CA GLN A 17 8.78 2.08 2.22
C GLN A 17 8.70 3.42 1.48
N LEU A 18 9.49 3.59 0.42
CA LEU A 18 9.48 4.79 -0.41
C LEU A 18 8.12 5.01 -1.08
N LEU A 19 7.52 3.95 -1.67
CA LEU A 19 6.20 4.03 -2.28
C LEU A 19 5.11 4.34 -1.25
N ALA A 20 5.18 3.74 -0.06
CA ALA A 20 4.22 4.02 1.02
C ALA A 20 4.33 5.48 1.52
N ASP A 21 5.54 6.01 1.67
CA ASP A 21 5.75 7.40 2.09
C ASP A 21 5.23 8.39 1.07
N LEU A 22 5.47 8.15 -0.23
CA LEU A 22 4.97 9.00 -1.31
C LEU A 22 3.45 9.01 -1.41
N ARG A 23 2.77 7.88 -1.12
CA ARG A 23 1.31 7.82 -1.03
C ARG A 23 0.77 8.60 0.17
N ARG A 24 1.44 8.48 1.32
CA ARG A 24 0.94 9.05 2.58
C ARG A 24 1.24 10.54 2.74
N LYS A 25 2.44 10.96 2.36
CA LYS A 25 2.96 12.32 2.59
C LYS A 25 3.02 13.16 1.31
N GLY A 26 2.67 12.56 0.17
CA GLY A 26 2.71 13.22 -1.13
C GLY A 26 4.12 13.33 -1.73
N PRO A 27 4.28 14.18 -2.76
CA PRO A 27 5.50 14.25 -3.55
C PRO A 27 6.75 14.65 -2.75
N ALA A 28 7.90 14.05 -3.08
CA ALA A 28 9.17 14.32 -2.41
C ALA A 28 10.38 14.16 -3.34
N THR A 29 11.52 14.76 -2.96
CA THR A 29 12.81 14.54 -3.64
C THR A 29 13.53 13.30 -3.11
N ALA A 30 14.49 12.79 -3.88
CA ALA A 30 15.32 11.67 -3.44
C ALA A 30 16.12 12.01 -2.16
N SER A 31 16.56 13.26 -1.99
CA SER A 31 17.29 13.69 -0.80
C SER A 31 16.41 13.72 0.44
N GLN A 32 15.18 14.22 0.33
CA GLN A 32 14.21 14.21 1.44
C GLN A 32 13.86 12.79 1.87
N LEU A 33 13.66 11.88 0.91
CA LEU A 33 13.39 10.48 1.20
C LEU A 33 14.62 9.79 1.82
N ALA A 34 15.82 10.06 1.30
CA ALA A 34 17.06 9.53 1.83
C ALA A 34 17.26 9.91 3.32
N GLU A 35 17.00 11.18 3.67
CA GLU A 35 17.05 11.65 5.06
C GLU A 35 16.03 10.92 5.95
N ARG A 36 14.78 10.76 5.49
CA ARG A 36 13.70 10.08 6.24
C ARG A 36 14.02 8.61 6.54
N PHE A 37 14.70 7.93 5.62
CA PHE A 37 14.97 6.49 5.71
C PHE A 37 16.40 6.14 6.13
N GLY A 38 17.24 7.14 6.42
CA GLY A 38 18.64 6.91 6.82
C GLY A 38 19.50 6.33 5.68
N GLU A 39 19.14 6.65 4.44
CA GLU A 39 19.76 6.13 3.23
C GLU A 39 20.61 7.19 2.52
N SER A 40 21.43 6.77 1.56
CA SER A 40 22.10 7.74 0.69
C SER A 40 21.17 8.26 -0.41
N SER A 41 21.37 9.51 -0.84
CA SER A 41 20.62 10.09 -1.97
C SER A 41 20.84 9.30 -3.27
N GLY A 42 22.03 8.72 -3.46
CA GLY A 42 22.35 7.86 -4.60
C GLY A 42 21.58 6.54 -4.60
N SER A 43 21.58 5.83 -3.47
CA SER A 43 20.79 4.59 -3.26
C SER A 43 19.30 4.85 -3.45
N THR A 44 18.78 5.89 -2.78
CA THR A 44 17.37 6.27 -2.86
C THR A 44 16.95 6.60 -4.30
N SER A 45 17.79 7.36 -5.03
CA SER A 45 17.55 7.66 -6.44
C SER A 45 17.55 6.41 -7.33
N TYR A 46 18.39 5.41 -7.04
CA TYR A 46 18.38 4.14 -7.75
C TYR A 46 17.05 3.41 -7.54
N HIS A 47 16.58 3.29 -6.30
CA HIS A 47 15.31 2.64 -6.00
C HIS A 47 14.11 3.37 -6.60
N LEU A 48 14.09 4.70 -6.59
CA LEU A 48 13.03 5.48 -7.23
C LEU A 48 13.00 5.29 -8.75
N ARG A 49 14.16 5.20 -9.41
CA ARG A 49 14.21 4.87 -10.85
C ARG A 49 13.70 3.46 -11.14
N GLN A 50 14.00 2.49 -10.28
CA GLN A 50 13.46 1.13 -10.41
C GLN A 50 11.93 1.15 -10.26
N LEU A 51 11.41 1.81 -9.23
CA LEU A 51 9.97 1.98 -9.06
C LEU A 51 9.31 2.64 -10.29
N ALA A 52 9.95 3.65 -10.87
CA ALA A 52 9.46 4.34 -12.05
C ALA A 52 9.46 3.48 -13.30
N ALA A 53 10.51 2.66 -13.51
CA ALA A 53 10.58 1.71 -14.62
C ALA A 53 9.47 0.64 -14.58
N HIS A 54 8.87 0.45 -13.41
CA HIS A 54 7.73 -0.44 -13.18
C HIS A 54 6.40 0.31 -12.96
N GLY A 55 6.36 1.63 -13.17
CA GLY A 55 5.13 2.43 -13.13
C GLY A 55 4.57 2.71 -11.74
N PHE A 56 5.34 2.51 -10.67
CA PHE A 56 4.87 2.78 -9.30
C PHE A 56 4.99 4.24 -8.87
N VAL A 57 5.99 4.92 -9.41
CA VAL A 57 6.24 6.34 -9.15
C VAL A 57 6.53 7.06 -10.46
N GLU A 58 6.28 8.35 -10.47
CA GLU A 58 6.47 9.19 -11.64
C GLU A 58 6.93 10.59 -11.24
N ASP A 59 7.26 11.40 -12.23
CA ASP A 59 7.71 12.77 -12.00
C ASP A 59 6.55 13.65 -11.52
N ALA A 60 6.75 14.30 -10.39
CA ALA A 60 5.82 15.30 -9.87
C ALA A 60 6.14 16.66 -10.49
N VAL A 61 5.76 16.82 -11.77
CA VAL A 61 6.00 18.05 -12.54
C VAL A 61 5.39 19.25 -11.82
N GLY A 62 6.15 20.34 -11.70
CA GLY A 62 5.70 21.59 -11.07
C GLY A 62 6.03 21.74 -9.57
N HIS A 63 6.55 20.70 -8.90
CA HIS A 63 6.91 20.78 -7.47
C HIS A 63 8.28 21.41 -7.17
N GLY A 64 9.14 21.59 -8.17
CA GLY A 64 10.53 22.06 -7.98
C GLY A 64 10.83 23.39 -8.65
N LYS A 65 11.75 24.16 -8.04
CA LYS A 65 12.48 25.26 -8.70
C LYS A 65 13.83 24.73 -9.17
N GLY A 66 14.13 24.78 -10.47
CA GLY A 66 15.44 24.38 -11.01
C GLY A 66 15.52 22.91 -11.46
N ARG A 67 16.67 22.26 -11.24
CA ARG A 67 16.99 20.91 -11.78
C ARG A 67 16.62 19.74 -10.84
N GLU A 68 16.00 20.03 -9.70
CA GLU A 68 15.61 18.97 -8.75
C GLU A 68 14.45 18.13 -9.27
N ARG A 69 14.63 16.81 -9.23
CA ARG A 69 13.61 15.84 -9.64
C ARG A 69 12.74 15.47 -8.43
N TRP A 70 11.45 15.73 -8.57
CA TRP A 70 10.43 15.37 -7.59
C TRP A 70 9.69 14.13 -8.05
N TRP A 71 9.39 13.25 -7.10
CA TRP A 71 8.70 11.99 -7.33
C TRP A 71 7.36 12.00 -6.63
N ARG A 72 6.36 11.38 -7.25
CA ARG A 72 5.06 11.06 -6.63
C ARG A 72 4.68 9.62 -6.89
N ALA A 73 3.82 9.05 -6.05
CA ALA A 73 3.19 7.78 -6.35
C ALA A 73 2.30 7.92 -7.60
N ALA A 74 2.36 6.95 -8.52
CA ALA A 74 1.51 6.95 -9.70
C ALA A 74 0.08 6.48 -9.38
N HIS A 75 -0.08 5.74 -8.28
CA HIS A 75 -1.35 5.17 -7.82
C HIS A 75 -1.46 5.24 -6.30
N GLU A 76 -2.68 5.52 -5.80
CA GLU A 76 -3.01 5.57 -4.36
C GLU A 76 -3.08 4.18 -3.69
N GLY A 77 -2.99 3.11 -4.47
CA GLY A 77 -3.08 1.74 -3.96
C GLY A 77 -2.44 0.73 -4.89
N THR A 78 -2.23 -0.48 -4.36
CA THR A 78 -1.70 -1.60 -5.11
C THR A 78 -2.65 -2.78 -4.92
N GLY A 79 -3.33 -3.21 -5.98
CA GLY A 79 -4.07 -4.47 -5.98
C GLY A 79 -3.12 -5.64 -6.23
N PHE A 80 -3.25 -6.73 -5.48
CA PHE A 80 -2.43 -7.93 -5.61
C PHE A 80 -3.26 -9.06 -6.21
N ASP A 81 -2.72 -9.74 -7.22
CA ASP A 81 -3.31 -10.97 -7.75
C ASP A 81 -2.83 -12.17 -6.92
N GLY A 82 -3.78 -12.88 -6.30
CA GLY A 82 -3.51 -14.06 -5.47
C GLY A 82 -2.83 -15.20 -6.22
N SER A 83 -2.98 -15.27 -7.55
CA SER A 83 -2.33 -16.29 -8.38
C SER A 83 -0.80 -16.25 -8.28
N LEU A 84 -0.22 -15.08 -8.02
CA LEU A 84 1.23 -14.86 -7.91
C LEU A 84 1.87 -15.60 -6.73
N ILE A 85 1.08 -15.99 -5.72
CA ILE A 85 1.56 -16.80 -4.58
C ILE A 85 2.02 -18.18 -5.05
N HIS A 86 1.35 -18.74 -6.06
CA HIS A 86 1.58 -20.09 -6.58
C HIS A 86 2.13 -20.06 -8.02
N ASP A 87 2.78 -18.97 -8.40
CA ASP A 87 3.41 -18.82 -9.73
C ASP A 87 4.46 -19.92 -9.96
N ALA A 88 4.51 -20.43 -11.20
CA ALA A 88 5.42 -21.49 -11.60
C ALA A 88 6.90 -21.06 -11.54
N ASP A 89 7.19 -19.77 -11.69
CA ASP A 89 8.52 -19.20 -11.51
C ASP A 89 8.82 -18.99 -10.01
N PRO A 90 9.79 -19.72 -9.41
CA PRO A 90 10.14 -19.59 -8.00
C PRO A 90 10.56 -18.17 -7.59
N ALA A 91 11.15 -17.40 -8.51
CA ALA A 91 11.53 -16.01 -8.23
C ALA A 91 10.30 -15.12 -8.05
N THR A 92 9.23 -15.38 -8.81
CA THR A 92 7.98 -14.63 -8.73
C THR A 92 7.20 -14.97 -7.46
N SER A 93 7.02 -16.25 -7.15
CA SER A 93 6.35 -16.67 -5.90
C SER A 93 7.12 -16.25 -4.64
N SER A 94 8.45 -16.27 -4.68
CA SER A 94 9.28 -15.73 -3.57
C SER A 94 9.11 -14.22 -3.41
N ALA A 95 9.09 -13.46 -4.52
CA ALA A 95 8.83 -12.02 -4.48
C ALA A 95 7.43 -11.70 -3.94
N ALA A 96 6.43 -12.55 -4.25
CA ALA A 96 5.07 -12.42 -3.73
C ALA A 96 5.05 -12.59 -2.21
N ALA A 97 5.75 -13.62 -1.69
CA ALA A 97 5.86 -13.84 -0.25
C ALA A 97 6.51 -12.65 0.48
N VAL A 98 7.61 -12.11 -0.06
CA VAL A 98 8.30 -10.93 0.51
C VAL A 98 7.38 -9.71 0.51
N PHE A 99 6.65 -9.47 -0.58
CA PHE A 99 5.71 -8.37 -0.69
C PHE A 99 4.57 -8.50 0.33
N LEU A 100 3.93 -9.67 0.42
CA LEU A 100 2.83 -9.91 1.37
C LEU A 100 3.28 -9.75 2.82
N GLN A 101 4.49 -10.22 3.17
CA GLN A 101 5.04 -10.06 4.51
C GLN A 101 5.25 -8.58 4.86
N ALA A 102 5.76 -7.78 3.92
CA ALA A 102 5.95 -6.35 4.13
C ALA A 102 4.61 -5.59 4.23
N VAL A 103 3.60 -5.97 3.44
CA VAL A 103 2.24 -5.43 3.56
C VAL A 103 1.66 -5.72 4.93
N ALA A 104 1.78 -6.97 5.42
CA ALA A 104 1.32 -7.34 6.75
C ALA A 104 2.03 -6.53 7.85
N THR A 105 3.37 -6.39 7.77
CA THR A 105 4.13 -5.56 8.72
C THR A 105 3.67 -4.10 8.71
N ASN A 106 3.48 -3.49 7.55
CA ASN A 106 3.00 -2.11 7.45
C ASN A 106 1.59 -1.94 8.03
N HIS A 107 0.67 -2.86 7.72
CA HIS A 107 -0.68 -2.83 8.28
C HIS A 107 -0.66 -2.91 9.81
N THR A 108 0.14 -3.80 10.40
CA THR A 108 0.30 -3.91 11.86
C THR A 108 0.84 -2.63 12.48
N GLN A 109 1.80 -1.97 11.83
CA GLN A 109 2.35 -0.69 12.30
C GLN A 109 1.30 0.43 12.26
N GLU A 110 0.53 0.53 11.18
CA GLU A 110 -0.53 1.54 11.03
C GLU A 110 -1.64 1.34 12.07
N VAL A 111 -2.09 0.10 12.29
CA VAL A 111 -3.08 -0.23 13.32
C VAL A 111 -2.56 0.08 14.72
N SER A 112 -1.32 -0.33 15.04
CA SER A 112 -0.71 -0.07 16.35
C SER A 112 -0.55 1.43 16.64
N ALA A 113 -0.15 2.21 15.63
CA ALA A 113 -0.01 3.66 15.73
C ALA A 113 -1.37 4.33 16.00
N TRP A 114 -2.41 3.95 15.24
CA TRP A 114 -3.76 4.45 15.46
C TRP A 114 -4.29 4.12 16.87
N ILE A 115 -4.12 2.88 17.34
CA ILE A 115 -4.52 2.50 18.72
C ILE A 115 -3.82 3.38 19.77
N SER A 116 -2.51 3.62 19.61
CA SER A 116 -1.73 4.43 20.55
C SER A 116 -2.18 5.90 20.55
N GLU A 117 -2.50 6.44 19.37
CA GLU A 117 -2.98 7.81 19.22
C GLU A 117 -4.42 7.98 19.71
N ALA A 118 -5.29 7.02 19.44
CA ALA A 118 -6.70 7.04 19.84
C ALA A 118 -6.84 7.15 21.36
N GLN A 119 -5.94 6.53 22.13
CA GLN A 119 -5.93 6.62 23.60
C GLN A 119 -5.60 8.02 24.14
N THR A 120 -4.84 8.82 23.39
CA THR A 120 -4.36 10.15 23.84
C THR A 120 -5.17 11.31 23.27
N ARG A 121 -5.93 11.09 22.20
CA ARG A 121 -6.65 12.11 21.43
C ARG A 121 -8.18 12.01 21.52
N LEU A 122 -8.71 11.54 22.66
CA LEU A 122 -10.15 11.51 22.92
C LEU A 122 -10.70 12.91 23.17
N GLY A 123 -11.03 13.63 22.10
CA GLY A 123 -11.57 14.99 22.19
C GLY A 123 -12.65 15.34 21.17
N ARG A 124 -12.62 14.81 19.95
CA ARG A 124 -13.69 14.97 18.93
C ARG A 124 -13.39 14.04 17.75
N TRP A 125 -14.36 13.17 17.45
CA TRP A 125 -14.39 12.14 16.38
C TRP A 125 -13.80 10.77 16.81
N GLU A 126 -14.32 9.59 16.38
CA GLU A 126 -14.65 9.21 14.98
C GLU A 126 -15.80 8.17 14.80
N PRO A 127 -17.07 8.55 14.53
CA PRO A 127 -18.03 7.67 13.85
C PRO A 127 -17.46 7.14 12.54
N GLY A 128 -17.25 5.83 12.46
CA GLY A 128 -16.74 5.11 11.27
C GLY A 128 -15.48 4.28 11.49
N ALA A 129 -14.77 4.46 12.62
CA ALA A 129 -13.64 3.59 12.96
C ALA A 129 -14.12 2.16 13.28
N ASP A 130 -13.56 1.17 12.60
CA ASP A 130 -13.89 -0.26 12.75
C ASP A 130 -12.61 -1.10 12.80
N LEU A 131 -12.57 -2.05 13.73
CA LEU A 131 -11.53 -3.07 13.85
C LEU A 131 -12.20 -4.41 14.16
N SER A 132 -13.16 -4.79 13.33
CA SER A 132 -13.94 -6.01 13.49
C SER A 132 -13.32 -7.19 12.74
N ASP A 133 -13.55 -8.40 13.25
CA ASP A 133 -13.25 -9.65 12.55
C ASP A 133 -14.54 -10.43 12.24
N PHE A 134 -14.54 -11.10 11.09
CA PHE A 134 -15.66 -11.93 10.64
C PHE A 134 -15.12 -13.30 10.22
N THR A 135 -15.77 -14.38 10.65
CA THR A 135 -15.47 -15.74 10.19
C THR A 135 -16.62 -16.24 9.32
N LEU A 136 -16.36 -16.42 8.03
CA LEU A 136 -17.34 -16.86 7.03
C LEU A 136 -16.97 -18.24 6.48
N ARG A 137 -17.97 -19.05 6.12
CA ARG A 137 -17.77 -20.31 5.39
C ARG A 137 -18.19 -20.10 3.94
N LEU A 138 -17.20 -19.98 3.06
CA LEU A 138 -17.39 -19.66 1.64
C LEU A 138 -16.65 -20.68 0.78
N THR A 139 -17.18 -20.96 -0.41
CA THR A 139 -16.40 -21.61 -1.47
C THR A 139 -15.33 -20.66 -2.02
N PRO A 140 -14.34 -21.16 -2.78
CA PRO A 140 -13.36 -20.29 -3.44
C PRO A 140 -14.02 -19.21 -4.32
N GLY A 141 -15.00 -19.59 -5.15
CA GLY A 141 -15.72 -18.63 -6.00
C GLY A 141 -16.54 -17.61 -5.22
N GLN A 142 -17.17 -18.01 -4.11
CA GLN A 142 -17.87 -17.06 -3.22
C GLN A 142 -16.91 -16.09 -2.53
N SER A 143 -15.69 -16.55 -2.20
CA SER A 143 -14.66 -15.70 -1.60
C SER A 143 -14.17 -14.65 -2.60
N GLU A 144 -13.95 -15.05 -3.85
CA GLU A 144 -13.58 -14.14 -4.95
C GLU A 144 -14.69 -13.12 -5.24
N GLU A 145 -15.95 -13.56 -5.34
CA GLU A 145 -17.11 -12.67 -5.52
C GLU A 145 -17.20 -11.62 -4.39
N MET A 146 -17.05 -12.06 -3.14
CA MET A 146 -17.08 -11.17 -1.97
C MET A 146 -15.97 -10.12 -2.03
N VAL A 147 -14.74 -10.53 -2.38
CA VAL A 147 -13.60 -9.60 -2.55
C VAL A 147 -13.90 -8.56 -3.64
N GLY A 148 -14.45 -8.99 -4.78
CA GLY A 148 -14.86 -8.09 -5.86
C GLY A 148 -15.87 -7.04 -5.36
N ARG A 149 -16.94 -7.49 -4.70
CA ARG A 149 -17.97 -6.60 -4.16
C ARG A 149 -17.44 -5.62 -3.10
N LEU A 150 -16.50 -6.06 -2.25
CA LEU A 150 -15.85 -5.16 -1.28
C LEU A 150 -15.02 -4.08 -1.98
N HIS A 151 -14.28 -4.44 -3.02
CA HIS A 151 -13.56 -3.45 -3.82
C HIS A 151 -14.49 -2.47 -4.53
N ASP A 152 -15.61 -2.94 -5.09
CA ASP A 152 -16.61 -2.07 -5.74
C ASP A 152 -17.20 -1.05 -4.77
N VAL A 153 -17.52 -1.49 -3.53
CA VAL A 153 -17.97 -0.60 -2.45
C VAL A 153 -16.88 0.44 -2.18
N ILE A 154 -15.63 0.04 -1.95
CA ILE A 154 -14.53 0.97 -1.66
C ILE A 154 -14.33 1.97 -2.80
N ASN A 155 -14.36 1.51 -4.05
CA ASN A 155 -14.18 2.37 -5.23
C ASN A 155 -15.31 3.40 -5.35
N THR A 156 -16.55 3.03 -5.01
CA THR A 156 -17.69 3.97 -4.98
C THR A 156 -17.43 5.17 -4.06
N TYR A 157 -16.75 4.96 -2.93
CA TYR A 157 -16.38 6.05 -2.00
C TYR A 157 -15.13 6.82 -2.43
N ARG A 158 -14.21 6.20 -3.16
CA ARG A 158 -13.00 6.85 -3.68
C ARG A 158 -13.33 7.98 -4.65
N ASP A 159 -14.40 7.82 -5.42
CA ASP A 159 -14.79 8.75 -6.49
C ASP A 159 -15.68 9.91 -6.01
N LEU A 160 -15.94 9.99 -4.70
CA LEU A 160 -16.71 11.10 -4.12
C LEU A 160 -15.92 12.41 -4.14
N PRO A 161 -16.56 13.56 -4.41
CA PRO A 161 -15.90 14.86 -4.35
C PRO A 161 -15.52 15.23 -2.90
N GLU A 162 -14.46 16.04 -2.74
CA GLU A 162 -14.10 16.60 -1.45
C GLU A 162 -15.18 17.56 -0.91
N ALA A 163 -15.35 17.54 0.41
CA ALA A 163 -16.24 18.40 1.19
C ALA A 163 -15.48 19.03 2.37
N GLU A 164 -16.09 20.02 3.04
CA GLU A 164 -15.45 20.80 4.12
C GLU A 164 -14.94 19.93 5.29
N ASP A 165 -15.59 18.81 5.55
CA ASP A 165 -15.27 17.85 6.60
C ASP A 165 -14.57 16.58 6.08
N THR A 166 -14.11 16.54 4.81
CA THR A 166 -13.36 15.40 4.28
C THR A 166 -12.11 15.14 5.12
N ARG A 167 -11.88 13.87 5.42
CA ARG A 167 -10.71 13.36 6.14
C ARG A 167 -10.17 12.14 5.42
N THR A 168 -8.86 11.97 5.46
CA THR A 168 -8.20 10.78 4.91
C THR A 168 -8.43 9.59 5.83
N VAL A 169 -9.13 8.58 5.34
CA VAL A 169 -9.33 7.30 6.02
C VAL A 169 -8.53 6.22 5.31
N ARG A 170 -7.87 5.36 6.08
CA ARG A 170 -7.12 4.21 5.57
C ARG A 170 -7.90 2.93 5.87
N ILE A 171 -8.15 2.13 4.83
CA ILE A 171 -8.87 0.85 4.94
C ILE A 171 -7.92 -0.30 4.64
N HIS A 172 -7.89 -1.30 5.52
CA HIS A 172 -7.21 -2.58 5.29
C HIS A 172 -8.23 -3.71 5.32
N THR A 173 -8.28 -4.52 4.26
CA THR A 173 -9.14 -5.70 4.18
C THR A 173 -8.30 -6.93 3.90
N HIS A 174 -8.43 -7.98 4.71
CA HIS A 174 -7.76 -9.26 4.49
C HIS A 174 -8.80 -10.38 4.40
N VAL A 175 -8.74 -11.19 3.35
CA VAL A 175 -9.50 -12.44 3.24
C VAL A 175 -8.48 -13.56 3.20
N LEU A 176 -8.36 -14.29 4.31
CA LEU A 176 -7.33 -15.31 4.51
C LEU A 176 -8.02 -16.66 4.70
N PRO A 177 -7.84 -17.63 3.79
CA PRO A 177 -8.35 -18.98 4.01
C PRO A 177 -7.69 -19.56 5.25
N ARG A 178 -8.49 -20.11 6.16
CA ARG A 178 -7.98 -20.87 7.31
C ARG A 178 -7.91 -22.34 6.91
N SER A 179 -6.79 -23.00 7.21
CA SER A 179 -6.79 -24.45 7.22
C SER A 179 -7.80 -24.91 8.27
N THR A 180 -8.78 -25.71 7.86
CA THR A 180 -9.53 -26.50 8.82
C THR A 180 -8.55 -27.50 9.40
N SER A 181 -8.26 -27.40 10.70
CA SER A 181 -7.67 -28.52 11.42
C SER A 181 -8.62 -29.70 11.25
N GLU A 182 -8.17 -30.75 10.56
CA GLU A 182 -8.73 -32.09 10.77
C GLU A 182 -8.25 -32.64 12.11
#